data_AF-A0A061P716-F1
#
_entry.id   AF-A0A061P716-F1
#
_cell.length_a   1.000
_cell.length_b   1.000
_cell.length_c   1.000
_cell.angle_alpha   90.00
_cell.angle_beta   90.00
_cell.angle_gamma   90.00
#
_symmetry.space_group_name_H-M   'P 1'
#
loop_
_entity.id
_entity.type
_entity.pdbx_description
1 polymer ?
#
loop_
_entity_poly.entity_id
_entity_poly.type
_entity_poly.pdbx_seq_one_letter_code
_entity_poly.pdbx_strand_id
1 'polypeptide(L)' 'MDTYEKGDFIGEIVQTTDNPSRFGELSATQLPEGTPIYETENTGSVQYFVIAEVAGRTLIYQALIEG' A
#
# COMPACT_ATOMS: atom_id res chain seq x y z
N MET A 1 -20.08 -2.11 5.50
CA MET A 1 -18.89 -1.36 5.95
C MET A 1 -17.78 -2.38 5.95
N ASP A 2 -16.92 -2.32 4.95
CA ASP A 2 -15.76 -3.19 4.90
C ASP A 2 -14.81 -2.73 6.01
N THR A 3 -14.53 -3.62 6.95
CA THR A 3 -13.58 -3.37 8.03
C THR A 3 -12.27 -4.03 7.59
N TYR A 4 -11.24 -3.22 7.40
CA TYR A 4 -9.90 -3.71 7.07
C TYR A 4 -9.11 -3.83 8.36
N GLU A 5 -8.63 -5.03 8.67
CA GLU A 5 -7.73 -5.26 9.80
C GLU A 5 -6.29 -5.28 9.30
N LYS A 6 -5.39 -4.71 10.13
CA LYS A 6 -3.95 -4.65 9.84
C LYS A 6 -3.36 -6.05 9.97
N GLY A 7 -2.95 -6.61 8.85
CA GLY A 7 -2.26 -7.90 8.77
C GLY A 7 -0.75 -7.74 8.83
N ASP A 8 -0.07 -8.66 8.15
CA ASP A 8 1.39 -8.76 8.15
C ASP A 8 2.08 -7.58 7.46
N PHE A 9 3.30 -7.28 7.91
CA PHE A 9 4.14 -6.28 7.28
C PHE A 9 4.70 -6.82 5.96
N ILE A 10 4.51 -6.07 4.88
CA ILE A 10 4.95 -6.45 3.52
C ILE A 10 6.28 -5.78 3.18
N GLY A 11 6.49 -4.54 3.63
CA GLY A 11 7.68 -3.76 3.30
C GLY A 11 7.45 -2.26 3.46
N GLU A 12 8.36 -1.46 2.89
CA GLU A 12 8.27 -0.01 2.87
C GLU A 12 8.34 0.50 1.45
N ILE A 13 7.74 1.66 1.17
CA ILE A 13 7.88 2.31 -0.13
C ILE A 13 9.35 2.64 -0.38
N VAL A 14 9.90 2.14 -1.47
CA VAL A 14 11.31 2.32 -1.82
C VAL A 14 11.52 3.44 -2.82
N GLN A 15 10.47 3.88 -3.51
CA GLN A 15 10.55 4.95 -4.50
C GLN A 15 9.21 5.68 -4.68
N THR A 16 9.23 7.01 -4.61
CA THR A 16 8.10 7.83 -5.04
C THR A 16 8.32 8.33 -6.47
N THR A 17 7.48 7.91 -7.43
CA THR A 17 7.61 8.30 -8.85
C THR A 17 6.24 8.43 -9.53
N ASP A 18 6.14 9.36 -10.48
CA ASP A 18 5.03 9.48 -11.43
C ASP A 18 5.40 8.99 -12.84
N ASN A 19 6.67 8.63 -13.07
CA ASN A 19 7.16 8.13 -14.35
C ASN A 19 6.85 6.63 -14.52
N PRO A 20 6.00 6.23 -15.49
CA PRO A 20 5.60 4.83 -15.74
C PRO A 20 6.79 3.86 -15.88
N SER A 21 7.88 4.28 -16.53
CA SER A 21 9.03 3.40 -16.76
C SER A 21 9.88 3.13 -15.52
N ARG A 22 9.60 3.84 -14.42
CA ARG A 22 10.26 3.67 -13.11
C ARG A 22 9.36 3.00 -12.08
N PHE A 23 8.13 2.63 -12.44
CA PHE A 23 7.30 1.83 -11.54
C PHE A 23 7.86 0.43 -11.41
N GLY A 24 8.01 0.01 -10.17
CA GLY A 24 8.40 -1.33 -9.79
C GLY A 24 7.77 -1.71 -8.46
N GLU A 25 8.21 -2.84 -7.92
CA GLU A 25 7.78 -3.31 -6.60
C GLU A 25 7.98 -2.23 -5.53
N LEU A 26 6.97 -2.02 -4.69
CA LEU A 26 6.95 -1.01 -3.62
C LEU A 26 7.26 0.43 -4.06
N SER A 27 6.98 0.76 -5.32
CA SER A 27 6.93 2.15 -5.79
C SER A 27 5.54 2.75 -5.60
N ALA A 28 5.47 4.05 -5.37
CA ALA A 28 4.20 4.76 -5.22
C ALA A 28 4.23 6.13 -5.90
N THR A 29 3.06 6.64 -6.28
CA THR A 29 2.94 8.01 -6.81
C THR A 29 2.90 9.08 -5.73
N GLN A 30 2.33 8.74 -4.56
CA GLN A 30 1.99 9.72 -3.52
C GLN A 30 2.50 9.35 -2.14
N LEU A 31 2.86 8.08 -1.92
CA LEU A 31 3.41 7.66 -0.64
C LEU A 31 4.90 7.99 -0.59
N PRO A 32 5.37 8.69 0.46
CA PRO A 32 6.79 8.94 0.65
C PRO A 32 7.59 7.65 0.79
N GLU A 33 8.85 7.68 0.35
CA GLU A 33 9.83 6.63 0.67
C GLU A 33 9.92 6.39 2.19
N GLY A 34 10.07 5.12 2.58
CA GLY A 34 10.04 4.68 3.97
C GLY A 34 8.63 4.55 4.57
N THR A 35 7.56 4.77 3.79
CA THR A 35 6.19 4.51 4.27
C THR A 35 5.98 3.01 4.45
N PRO A 36 5.66 2.52 5.66
CA PRO A 36 5.43 1.11 5.90
C PRO A 36 4.07 0.66 5.32
N ILE A 37 4.08 -0.53 4.71
CA ILE A 37 2.95 -1.15 4.03
C ILE A 37 2.63 -2.50 4.69
N TYR A 38 1.35 -2.72 4.95
CA TYR A 38 0.84 -3.92 5.58
C TYR A 38 -0.27 -4.56 4.74
N GLU A 39 -0.41 -5.87 4.83
CA GLU A 39 -1.54 -6.61 4.29
C GLU A 39 -2.84 -6.14 4.96
N THR A 40 -3.93 -6.20 4.22
CA THR A 40 -5.26 -6.18 4.83
C THR A 40 -5.76 -7.61 4.97
N GLU A 41 -6.06 -8.03 6.18
CA GLU A 41 -6.83 -9.26 6.38
C GLU A 41 -8.27 -8.97 5.95
N ASN A 42 -8.72 -9.61 4.86
CA ASN A 42 -10.04 -9.36 4.30
C ASN A 42 -10.99 -10.52 4.62
N THR A 43 -12.10 -10.24 5.31
CA THR A 43 -13.15 -11.22 5.60
C THR A 43 -14.19 -11.37 4.47
N GLY A 44 -14.01 -10.75 3.29
CA GLY A 44 -15.06 -10.85 2.26
C GLY A 44 -14.83 -10.32 0.84
N SER A 45 -13.67 -9.76 0.44
CA SER A 45 -13.49 -9.28 -0.95
C SER A 45 -12.06 -9.31 -1.47
N VAL A 46 -11.88 -9.79 -2.71
CA VAL A 46 -10.59 -9.92 -3.42
C VAL A 46 -10.22 -8.59 -4.11
N GLN A 47 -10.10 -7.53 -3.32
CA GLN A 47 -9.44 -6.30 -3.75
C GLN A 47 -8.21 -6.14 -2.87
N TYR A 48 -7.03 -6.09 -3.49
CA TYR A 48 -5.74 -5.94 -2.79
C TYR A 48 -5.66 -4.52 -2.23
N PHE A 49 -6.24 -4.33 -1.05
CA PHE A 49 -6.00 -3.15 -0.26
C PHE A 49 -4.77 -3.38 0.60
N VAL A 50 -4.03 -2.30 0.86
CA VAL A 50 -2.92 -2.27 1.81
C VAL A 50 -3.14 -1.14 2.79
N ILE A 51 -2.59 -1.31 3.99
CA ILE A 51 -2.58 -0.25 5.00
C ILE A 51 -1.23 0.46 4.92
N ALA A 52 -1.26 1.79 4.81
CA ALA A 52 -0.08 2.64 4.86
C ALA A 52 -0.13 3.54 6.11
N GLU A 53 1.01 3.71 6.79
CA GLU A 53 1.13 4.65 7.91
C GLU A 53 1.97 5.86 7.51
N VAL A 54 1.32 7.02 7.39
CA VAL A 54 1.98 8.27 6.97
C VAL A 54 1.76 9.33 8.04
N ALA A 55 2.84 9.83 8.62
CA ALA A 55 2.81 10.88 9.64
C ALA A 55 1.85 10.56 10.82
N GLY A 56 1.83 9.31 11.28
CA GLY A 56 0.97 8.84 12.37
C GLY A 56 -0.51 8.64 12.00
N ARG A 57 -0.85 8.65 10.71
CA ARG A 57 -2.21 8.38 10.20
C ARG A 57 -2.23 7.06 9.43
N THR A 58 -3.29 6.29 9.65
CA THR A 58 -3.57 5.05 8.92
C THR A 58 -4.41 5.36 7.68
N LEU A 59 -3.93 4.95 6.50
CA LEU A 59 -4.61 5.13 5.22
C LEU A 59 -4.85 3.76 4.58
N ILE A 60 -6.04 3.56 4.03
CA ILE A 60 -6.36 2.38 3.21
C ILE A 60 -6.08 2.74 1.76
N TYR A 61 -5.13 2.03 1.14
CA TYR A 61 -4.75 2.20 -0.26
C TYR A 61 -5.17 0.99 -1.07
N GLN A 62 -5.76 1.22 -2.24
CA GLN A 62 -5.94 0.16 -3.22
C GLN A 62 -4.61 -0.03 -3.96
N ALA A 63 -4.02 -1.22 -3.87
CA ALA A 63 -2.87 -1.57 -4.68
C ALA A 63 -3.35 -1.79 -6.13
N LEU A 64 -3.01 -0.85 -7.02
CA LEU A 64 -3.04 -1.09 -8.45
C LEU A 64 -1.80 -1.89 -8.80
N ILE A 65 -1.84 -3.21 -8.56
CA ILE A 65 -0.80 -4.12 -9.05
C ILE A 65 -1.06 -4.28 -10.55
N GLU A 66 -0.45 -3.43 -11.38
CA GLU A 66 -0.25 -3.80 -12.78
C GLU A 66 0.85 -4.88 -12.80
N GLY A 67 0.49 -6.06 -13.31
CA GLY A 67 1.38 -7.22 -13.44
C GLY A 67 2.36 -7.09 -14.60
#